data_AF-A0A961E2R9-F1
#
_entry.id   AF-A0A961E2R9-F1
#
_cell.length_a   1.000
_cell.length_b   1.000
_cell.length_c   1.000
_cell.angle_alpha   90.00
_cell.angle_beta   90.00
_cell.angle_gamma   90.00
#
_symmetry.space_group_name_H-M   'P 1'
#
loop_
_entity.id
_entity.type
_entity.pdbx_description
1 polymer ?
#
loop_
_entity_poly.entity_id
_entity_poly.type
_entity_poly.pdbx_seq_one_letter_code
_entity_poly.pdbx_strand_id
1 'polypeptide(L)'
;FPVAIPAGSTLAALAAGSAVVIKPAAEARRSGAVMVEALWEAGVPRELLAYVQLSERDLGAALIAHPKVDRLILTGAYETAELFRSFRPDLPLLAETSGKNAIIVTPSADLDLAAKDVVHSAFGHAGQKCSAASLVVLVGSVAESPRFRGQLMDAVRSLQVGYPWDLSTQMGPVISPPEGKLLRGLTTLGEGETWLLTPQRLDDSGKLWSPGVRQGVRRGSEYHRTEYFGPILGIMAAESLQEAVAIVNEVDYGLTSGLHSLNPEEIGYWLEQIHAGNLYVNRGITGAIVRRQPFGGWKKSAVGAGAKAGGPNYLVGMGSWHDAPLPSVPGAVTGLPARILEAMDAEEHRAWLAGALSDDARLWAEEFGVAKDVSGLFAERNVFRYRPVPVVIRYDAETSGHGVAELARVAAAGLLAGAALTVSTAVAIPGPLANVLRSADVALTVEDDEAWTARVARLAGTGPARIRLIGTSVAATARAAGGSPDIAVYASDVVSAGRVELLTFLHEQAVSITAHRYGTPNHLSDAVI
;
A
#
# COMPACT_ATOMS: atom_id res chain seq x y z
N PHE A 1 -7.95 14.15 5.24
CA PHE A 1 -8.66 14.34 3.95
C PHE A 1 -10.15 14.02 4.12
N PRO A 2 -10.95 14.98 4.60
CA PRO A 2 -12.31 14.72 5.11
C PRO A 2 -13.42 14.61 4.04
N VAL A 3 -13.10 14.83 2.75
CA VAL A 3 -14.05 14.73 1.64
C VAL A 3 -13.55 13.71 0.61
N ALA A 4 -12.34 13.86 0.09
CA ALA A 4 -11.83 13.01 -0.99
C ALA A 4 -11.77 11.52 -0.63
N ILE A 5 -11.26 11.16 0.55
CA ILE A 5 -11.19 9.76 1.00
C ILE A 5 -12.59 9.16 1.20
N PRO A 6 -13.48 9.74 2.03
CA PRO A 6 -14.82 9.19 2.19
C PRO A 6 -15.62 9.15 0.88
N ALA A 7 -15.43 10.12 -0.03
CA ALA A 7 -16.06 10.10 -1.34
C ALA A 7 -15.54 8.94 -2.18
N GLY A 8 -14.22 8.74 -2.24
CA GLY A 8 -13.59 7.63 -2.97
C GLY A 8 -14.08 6.27 -2.49
N SER A 9 -14.07 6.02 -1.17
CA SER A 9 -14.56 4.77 -0.58
C SER A 9 -16.05 4.54 -0.87
N THR A 10 -16.87 5.59 -0.74
CA THR A 10 -18.32 5.51 -0.98
C THR A 10 -18.65 5.25 -2.44
N LEU A 11 -18.05 6.04 -3.35
CA LEU A 11 -18.28 5.92 -4.78
C LEU A 11 -17.78 4.58 -5.33
N ALA A 12 -16.66 4.07 -4.83
CA ALA A 12 -16.15 2.76 -5.24
C ALA A 12 -17.12 1.62 -4.88
N ALA A 13 -17.63 1.62 -3.65
CA ALA A 13 -18.61 0.61 -3.20
C ALA A 13 -19.93 0.72 -3.96
N LEU A 14 -20.46 1.94 -4.16
CA LEU A 14 -21.66 2.16 -4.96
C LEU A 14 -21.46 1.72 -6.42
N ALA A 15 -20.32 2.05 -7.03
CA ALA A 15 -20.00 1.64 -8.40
C ALA A 15 -19.86 0.13 -8.57
N ALA A 16 -19.46 -0.58 -7.51
CA ALA A 16 -19.42 -2.04 -7.48
C ALA A 16 -20.80 -2.68 -7.19
N GLY A 17 -21.84 -1.88 -6.96
CA GLY A 17 -23.21 -2.34 -6.72
C GLY A 17 -23.58 -2.55 -5.25
N SER A 18 -22.77 -2.10 -4.30
CA SER A 18 -23.05 -2.23 -2.86
C SER A 18 -23.85 -1.04 -2.32
N ALA A 19 -24.74 -1.31 -1.35
CA ALA A 19 -25.21 -0.25 -0.44
C ALA A 19 -24.09 0.15 0.52
N VAL A 20 -24.09 1.40 0.98
CA VAL A 20 -23.01 1.98 1.79
C VAL A 20 -23.56 2.58 3.08
N VAL A 21 -22.98 2.15 4.20
CA VAL A 21 -23.06 2.87 5.48
C VAL A 21 -21.76 3.64 5.66
N ILE A 22 -21.81 4.97 5.57
CA ILE A 22 -20.63 5.81 5.76
C ILE A 22 -20.60 6.38 7.17
N LYS A 23 -19.46 6.19 7.86
CA LYS A 23 -19.17 6.79 9.16
C LYS A 23 -17.92 7.68 9.09
N PRO A 24 -18.06 8.98 8.80
CA PRO A 24 -16.91 9.90 8.81
C PRO A 24 -16.32 10.06 10.22
N ALA A 25 -15.04 10.46 10.29
CA ALA A 25 -14.39 10.81 11.54
C ALA A 25 -15.15 11.93 12.28
N ALA A 26 -15.16 11.88 13.61
CA ALA A 26 -15.97 12.78 14.43
C ALA A 26 -15.61 14.25 14.22
N GLU A 27 -14.31 14.53 14.09
CA GLU A 27 -13.72 15.85 13.84
C GLU A 27 -14.16 16.42 12.47
N ALA A 28 -14.46 15.55 11.52
CA ALA A 28 -14.79 15.87 10.14
C ALA A 28 -16.26 15.58 9.78
N ARG A 29 -17.12 15.31 10.77
CA ARG A 29 -18.51 14.88 10.56
C ARG A 29 -19.31 15.80 9.63
N ARG A 30 -19.10 17.12 9.73
CA ARG A 30 -19.79 18.11 8.87
C ARG A 30 -19.33 18.06 7.42
N SER A 31 -18.03 17.89 7.16
CA SER A 31 -17.51 17.71 5.81
C SER A 31 -18.09 16.46 5.15
N GLY A 32 -18.18 15.36 5.90
CA GLY A 32 -18.81 14.13 5.42
C GLY A 32 -20.31 14.30 5.15
N ALA A 33 -21.02 15.08 5.97
CA ALA A 33 -22.46 15.33 5.76
C ALA A 33 -22.70 16.09 4.44
N VAL A 34 -21.97 17.19 4.20
CA VAL A 34 -22.05 17.96 2.95
C VAL A 34 -21.73 17.10 1.73
N MET A 35 -20.73 16.22 1.85
CA MET A 35 -20.39 15.27 0.78
C MET A 35 -21.54 14.28 0.49
N VAL A 36 -22.18 13.73 1.52
CA VAL A 36 -23.32 12.81 1.35
C VAL A 36 -24.55 13.53 0.79
N GLU A 37 -24.82 14.75 1.24
CA GLU A 37 -25.90 15.60 0.69
C GLU A 37 -25.73 15.77 -0.83
N ALA A 38 -24.51 16.09 -1.28
CA ALA A 38 -24.22 16.21 -2.71
C ALA A 38 -24.45 14.90 -3.49
N LEU A 39 -24.18 13.73 -2.89
CA LEU A 39 -24.46 12.43 -3.52
C LEU A 39 -25.96 12.14 -3.60
N TRP A 40 -26.73 12.49 -2.57
CA TRP A 40 -28.20 12.37 -2.61
C TRP A 40 -28.83 13.33 -3.63
N GLU A 41 -28.35 14.57 -3.71
CA GLU A 41 -28.77 15.54 -4.73
C GLU A 41 -28.44 15.06 -6.15
N ALA A 42 -27.33 14.33 -6.33
CA ALA A 42 -26.96 13.69 -7.58
C ALA A 42 -27.80 12.44 -7.92
N GLY A 43 -28.70 12.01 -7.04
CA GLY A 43 -29.65 10.93 -7.28
C GLY A 43 -29.30 9.59 -6.63
N VAL A 44 -28.27 9.50 -5.77
CA VAL A 44 -28.02 8.28 -4.99
C VAL A 44 -29.19 8.09 -4.00
N PRO A 45 -29.90 6.94 -4.03
CA PRO A 45 -31.02 6.72 -3.12
C PRO A 45 -30.58 6.67 -1.65
N ARG A 46 -31.37 7.25 -0.75
CA ARG A 46 -31.05 7.34 0.69
C ARG A 46 -31.03 5.97 1.37
N GLU A 47 -31.80 5.03 0.85
CA GLU A 47 -31.82 3.63 1.26
C GLU A 47 -30.54 2.87 0.86
N LEU A 48 -29.79 3.37 -0.13
CA LEU A 48 -28.51 2.80 -0.57
C LEU A 48 -27.30 3.51 0.04
N LEU A 49 -27.44 4.77 0.48
CA LEU A 49 -26.37 5.54 1.14
C LEU A 49 -26.85 6.11 2.48
N ALA A 50 -26.44 5.47 3.57
CA ALA A 50 -26.75 5.88 4.93
C ALA A 50 -25.55 6.57 5.59
N TYR A 51 -25.73 7.82 6.03
CA TYR A 51 -24.76 8.53 6.86
C TYR A 51 -25.00 8.23 8.33
N VAL A 52 -23.97 7.82 9.07
CA VAL A 52 -24.06 7.55 10.50
C VAL A 52 -22.97 8.27 11.30
N GLN A 53 -23.34 8.71 12.50
CA GLN A 53 -22.44 9.18 13.55
C GLN A 53 -22.79 8.46 14.83
N LEU A 54 -21.87 7.63 15.31
CA LEU A 54 -22.07 6.80 16.50
C LEU A 54 -21.31 7.44 17.65
N SER A 55 -22.01 7.76 18.74
CA SER A 55 -21.43 8.28 19.99
C SER A 55 -21.00 7.17 20.94
N GLU A 56 -21.60 5.99 20.83
CA GLU A 56 -21.34 4.84 21.71
C GLU A 56 -20.37 3.86 21.05
N ARG A 57 -19.32 3.49 21.78
CA ARG A 57 -18.29 2.55 21.31
C ARG A 57 -18.88 1.17 21.01
N ASP A 58 -19.81 0.71 21.83
CA ASP A 58 -20.41 -0.62 21.71
C ASP A 58 -21.28 -0.72 20.45
N LEU A 59 -22.01 0.34 20.08
CA LEU A 59 -22.73 0.41 18.81
C LEU A 59 -21.78 0.38 17.61
N GLY A 60 -20.63 1.06 17.71
CA GLY A 60 -19.59 1.00 16.69
C GLY A 60 -19.03 -0.41 16.51
N ALA A 61 -18.70 -1.09 17.61
CA ALA A 61 -18.23 -2.47 17.59
C ALA A 61 -19.28 -3.42 17.01
N ALA A 62 -20.55 -3.27 17.40
CA ALA A 62 -21.66 -4.06 16.89
C ALA A 62 -21.87 -3.88 15.38
N LEU A 63 -21.79 -2.64 14.87
CA LEU A 63 -21.89 -2.37 13.44
C LEU A 63 -20.76 -3.06 12.66
N ILE A 64 -19.52 -2.94 13.14
CA ILE A 64 -18.33 -3.50 12.49
C ILE A 64 -18.37 -5.04 12.50
N ALA A 65 -18.77 -5.65 13.61
CA ALA A 65 -18.85 -7.10 13.76
C ALA A 65 -20.08 -7.72 13.07
N HIS A 66 -21.00 -6.90 12.56
CA HIS A 66 -22.27 -7.38 12.05
C HIS A 66 -22.06 -8.33 10.86
N PRO A 67 -22.71 -9.52 10.83
CA PRO A 67 -22.45 -10.54 9.81
C PRO A 67 -22.87 -10.10 8.38
N LYS A 68 -23.77 -9.12 8.26
CA LYS A 68 -24.17 -8.51 6.97
C LYS A 68 -23.22 -7.41 6.47
N VAL A 69 -22.14 -7.11 7.19
CA VAL A 69 -21.07 -6.26 6.63
C VAL A 69 -20.20 -7.15 5.75
N ASP A 70 -20.40 -7.05 4.45
CA ASP A 70 -19.66 -7.82 3.45
C ASP A 70 -18.21 -7.33 3.32
N ARG A 71 -17.98 -6.03 3.54
CA ARG A 71 -16.65 -5.42 3.46
C ARG A 71 -16.60 -4.11 4.26
N LEU A 72 -15.46 -3.89 4.92
CA LEU A 72 -15.16 -2.63 5.59
C LEU A 72 -13.98 -1.95 4.88
N ILE A 73 -14.17 -0.68 4.50
CA ILE A 73 -13.08 0.19 4.01
C ILE A 73 -12.67 1.13 5.15
N LEU A 74 -11.42 1.03 5.58
CA LEU A 74 -10.83 1.87 6.63
C LEU A 74 -9.76 2.77 6.04
N THR A 75 -9.71 4.02 6.48
CA THR A 75 -8.50 4.83 6.35
C THR A 75 -8.19 5.46 7.70
N GLY A 76 -7.04 5.09 8.27
CA GLY A 76 -6.72 5.44 9.65
C GLY A 76 -5.48 4.74 10.19
N ALA A 77 -5.46 4.52 11.51
CA ALA A 77 -4.33 3.89 12.18
C ALA A 77 -4.35 2.36 12.01
N TYR A 78 -3.17 1.73 11.99
CA TYR A 78 -3.03 0.27 11.93
C TYR A 78 -3.69 -0.40 13.14
N GLU A 79 -3.55 0.22 14.32
CA GLU A 79 -4.12 -0.23 15.58
C GLU A 79 -5.67 -0.21 15.54
N THR A 80 -6.27 0.61 14.68
CA THR A 80 -7.73 0.58 14.45
C THR A 80 -8.13 -0.62 13.61
N ALA A 81 -7.32 -1.02 12.62
CA ALA A 81 -7.53 -2.24 11.86
C ALA A 81 -7.43 -3.49 12.77
N GLU A 82 -6.43 -3.51 13.66
CA GLU A 82 -6.27 -4.57 14.68
C GLU A 82 -7.50 -4.64 15.60
N LEU A 83 -7.95 -3.49 16.12
CA LEU A 83 -9.14 -3.40 16.95
C LEU A 83 -10.37 -3.95 16.21
N PHE A 84 -10.59 -3.58 14.95
CA PHE A 84 -11.76 -4.03 14.20
C PHE A 84 -11.75 -5.54 13.95
N ARG A 85 -10.57 -6.10 13.65
CA ARG A 85 -10.41 -7.55 13.53
C ARG A 85 -10.57 -8.30 14.86
N SER A 86 -10.29 -7.68 16.00
CA SER A 86 -10.60 -8.27 17.31
C SER A 86 -12.10 -8.46 17.54
N PHE A 87 -12.96 -7.64 16.91
CA PHE A 87 -14.41 -7.79 17.00
C PHE A 87 -14.94 -8.90 16.09
N ARG A 88 -14.32 -9.05 14.92
CA ARG A 88 -14.63 -10.07 13.93
C ARG A 88 -13.33 -10.49 13.20
N PRO A 89 -12.71 -11.63 13.59
CA PRO A 89 -11.41 -12.03 13.03
C PRO A 89 -11.41 -12.18 11.51
N ASP A 90 -12.52 -12.64 10.92
CA ASP A 90 -12.71 -12.84 9.48
C ASP A 90 -13.20 -11.59 8.73
N LEU A 91 -13.34 -10.43 9.40
CA LEU A 91 -13.87 -9.20 8.80
C LEU A 91 -13.19 -8.87 7.46
N PRO A 92 -13.89 -8.83 6.32
CA PRO A 92 -13.27 -8.48 5.05
C PRO A 92 -12.87 -7.00 5.05
N LEU A 93 -11.62 -6.74 5.43
CA LEU A 93 -11.08 -5.41 5.70
C LEU A 93 -10.14 -4.98 4.58
N LEU A 94 -10.45 -3.86 3.94
CA LEU A 94 -9.52 -3.09 3.12
C LEU A 94 -9.14 -1.84 3.91
N ALA A 95 -7.89 -1.75 4.36
CA ALA A 95 -7.45 -0.58 5.09
C ALA A 95 -6.26 0.09 4.41
N GLU A 96 -6.36 1.39 4.19
CA GLU A 96 -5.23 2.27 3.93
C GLU A 96 -4.78 2.84 5.26
N THR A 97 -3.64 2.34 5.75
CA THR A 97 -3.08 2.73 7.03
C THR A 97 -1.89 3.67 6.81
N SER A 98 -1.39 4.24 7.90
CA SER A 98 -0.48 5.37 7.82
C SER A 98 0.93 5.02 7.30
N GLY A 99 1.86 5.98 7.31
CA GLY A 99 3.19 5.79 6.73
C GLY A 99 4.31 6.45 7.53
N LYS A 100 5.53 5.92 7.42
CA LYS A 100 6.75 6.57 7.93
C LYS A 100 7.67 6.91 6.77
N ASN A 101 7.27 7.93 6.01
CA ASN A 101 7.83 8.20 4.69
C ASN A 101 9.12 9.02 4.76
N ALA A 102 9.99 8.80 3.78
CA ALA A 102 11.27 9.46 3.67
C ALA A 102 11.55 9.95 2.24
N ILE A 103 12.30 11.05 2.15
CA ILE A 103 12.96 11.50 0.92
C ILE A 103 14.47 11.30 1.10
N ILE A 104 15.09 10.58 0.17
CA ILE A 104 16.55 10.44 0.08
C ILE A 104 17.09 11.56 -0.81
N VAL A 105 18.15 12.24 -0.39
CA VAL A 105 18.83 13.28 -1.19
C VAL A 105 20.30 12.90 -1.35
N THR A 106 20.71 12.69 -2.60
CA THR A 106 22.10 12.30 -2.93
C THR A 106 22.94 13.50 -3.35
N PRO A 107 24.29 13.38 -3.39
CA PRO A 107 25.17 14.44 -3.89
C PRO A 107 24.87 14.85 -5.34
N SER A 108 24.23 13.98 -6.13
CA SER A 108 23.80 14.25 -7.50
C SER A 108 22.47 15.00 -7.61
N ALA A 109 21.85 15.37 -6.49
CA ALA A 109 20.59 16.11 -6.48
C ALA A 109 20.75 17.58 -6.89
N ASP A 110 19.67 18.16 -7.40
CA ASP A 110 19.45 19.60 -7.26
C ASP A 110 19.01 19.91 -5.82
N LEU A 111 19.91 20.52 -5.05
CA LEU A 111 19.71 20.78 -3.63
C LEU A 111 18.58 21.79 -3.35
N ASP A 112 18.36 22.76 -4.23
CA ASP A 112 17.31 23.77 -4.10
C ASP A 112 15.93 23.15 -4.31
N LEU A 113 15.77 22.35 -5.36
CA LEU A 113 14.53 21.61 -5.62
C LEU A 113 14.28 20.58 -4.52
N ALA A 114 15.32 19.86 -4.09
CA ALA A 114 15.21 18.90 -2.99
C ALA A 114 14.75 19.58 -1.69
N ALA A 115 15.31 20.72 -1.31
CA ALA A 115 14.90 21.45 -0.12
C ALA A 115 13.42 21.87 -0.22
N LYS A 116 12.99 22.45 -1.34
CA LYS A 116 11.59 22.82 -1.59
C LYS A 116 10.64 21.63 -1.41
N ASP A 117 10.96 20.51 -2.06
CA ASP A 117 10.09 19.33 -2.08
C ASP A 117 10.05 18.60 -0.73
N VAL A 118 11.16 18.59 0.02
CA VAL A 118 11.22 18.12 1.41
C VAL A 118 10.32 18.97 2.31
N VAL A 119 10.44 20.29 2.27
CA VAL A 119 9.60 21.19 3.09
C VAL A 119 8.12 21.04 2.76
N HIS A 120 7.78 21.04 1.47
CA HIS A 120 6.39 20.89 1.05
C HIS A 120 5.80 19.53 1.48
N SER A 121 6.58 18.46 1.38
CA SER A 121 6.15 17.11 1.75
C SER A 121 6.05 16.90 3.25
N ALA A 122 6.90 17.56 4.05
CA ALA A 122 6.91 17.44 5.51
C ALA A 122 5.81 18.27 6.17
N PHE A 123 5.60 19.51 5.72
CA PHE A 123 4.80 20.49 6.46
C PHE A 123 3.46 20.85 5.80
N GLY A 124 3.22 20.46 4.55
CA GLY A 124 1.90 20.64 3.93
C GLY A 124 0.80 19.96 4.75
N HIS A 125 -0.26 20.71 5.09
CA HIS A 125 -1.31 20.27 6.03
C HIS A 125 -0.79 19.96 7.46
N ALA A 126 0.26 20.68 7.89
CA ALA A 126 0.95 20.46 9.16
C ALA A 126 1.44 19.02 9.35
N GLY A 127 1.87 18.36 8.27
CA GLY A 127 2.33 16.97 8.30
C GLY A 127 1.24 15.92 8.58
N GLN A 128 -0.04 16.31 8.61
CA GLN A 128 -1.18 15.41 8.84
C GLN A 128 -1.61 14.68 7.55
N LYS A 129 -0.64 14.02 6.91
CA LYS A 129 -0.86 13.19 5.73
C LYS A 129 -0.19 11.85 5.99
N CYS A 130 -0.86 10.75 5.65
CA CYS A 130 -0.25 9.43 5.63
C CYS A 130 1.00 9.39 4.72
N SER A 131 1.04 10.24 3.69
CA SER A 131 2.18 10.40 2.76
C SER A 131 3.22 11.44 3.21
N ALA A 132 3.07 12.11 4.35
CA ALA A 132 3.98 13.20 4.73
C ALA A 132 5.42 12.70 4.87
N ALA A 133 6.39 13.49 4.38
CA ALA A 133 7.82 13.20 4.56
C ALA A 133 8.22 13.46 6.01
N SER A 134 8.19 12.41 6.83
CA SER A 134 8.61 12.49 8.23
C SER A 134 10.13 12.52 8.39
N LEU A 135 10.84 12.00 7.37
CA LEU A 135 12.28 11.86 7.34
C LEU A 135 12.86 12.44 6.05
N VAL A 136 14.05 13.03 6.15
CA VAL A 136 14.96 13.22 5.03
C VAL A 136 16.27 12.52 5.34
N VAL A 137 16.73 11.67 4.41
CA VAL A 137 17.97 10.90 4.55
C VAL A 137 18.99 11.48 3.58
N LEU A 138 20.03 12.10 4.13
CA LEU A 138 21.07 12.78 3.35
C LEU A 138 22.26 11.85 3.13
N VAL A 139 22.64 11.65 1.87
CA VAL A 139 23.71 10.72 1.50
C VAL A 139 25.05 11.45 1.36
N GLY A 140 26.08 10.91 2.01
CA GLY A 140 27.47 11.36 1.88
C GLY A 140 27.63 12.86 2.16
N SER A 141 28.25 13.58 1.24
CA SER A 141 28.58 15.01 1.40
C SER A 141 27.36 15.94 1.57
N VAL A 142 26.14 15.49 1.22
CA VAL A 142 24.93 16.29 1.46
C VAL A 142 24.64 16.44 2.95
N ALA A 143 24.95 15.42 3.77
CA ALA A 143 24.70 15.44 5.20
C ALA A 143 25.47 16.56 5.91
N GLU A 144 26.65 16.91 5.41
CA GLU A 144 27.51 17.97 5.93
C GLU A 144 27.38 19.29 5.15
N SER A 145 26.59 19.31 4.07
CA SER A 145 26.48 20.45 3.15
C SER A 145 25.86 21.67 3.84
N PRO A 146 26.62 22.76 4.04
CA PRO A 146 26.07 24.00 4.59
C PRO A 146 25.02 24.61 3.67
N ARG A 147 25.14 24.41 2.35
CA ARG A 147 24.18 24.89 1.35
C ARG A 147 22.82 24.24 1.52
N PHE A 148 22.76 22.90 1.52
CA PHE A 148 21.48 22.20 1.66
C PHE A 148 20.84 22.50 3.02
N ARG A 149 21.62 22.43 4.11
CA ARG A 149 21.13 22.75 5.45
C ARG A 149 20.59 24.18 5.53
N GLY A 150 21.31 25.16 4.96
CA GLY A 150 20.89 26.55 4.92
C GLY A 150 19.58 26.75 4.17
N GLN A 151 19.48 26.23 2.95
CA GLN A 151 18.27 26.32 2.11
C GLN A 151 17.06 25.64 2.75
N LEU A 152 17.24 24.43 3.29
CA LEU A 152 16.20 23.72 4.02
C LEU A 152 15.69 24.56 5.19
N MET A 153 16.60 25.06 6.04
CA MET A 153 16.20 25.82 7.23
C MET A 153 15.56 27.16 6.90
N ASP A 154 16.02 27.85 5.86
CA ASP A 154 15.44 29.11 5.41
C ASP A 154 14.01 28.90 4.88
N ALA A 155 13.81 27.86 4.06
CA ALA A 155 12.50 27.48 3.55
C ALA A 155 11.53 27.10 4.67
N VAL A 156 11.98 26.33 5.68
CA VAL A 156 11.12 25.96 6.84
C VAL A 156 10.74 27.19 7.66
N ARG A 157 11.69 28.08 7.96
CA ARG A 157 11.44 29.29 8.77
C ARG A 157 10.55 30.30 8.06
N SER A 158 10.52 30.27 6.73
CA SER A 158 9.70 31.16 5.90
C SER A 158 8.24 30.72 5.81
N LEU A 159 7.86 29.54 6.32
CA LEU A 159 6.49 29.06 6.29
C LEU A 159 5.56 29.96 7.11
N GLN A 160 4.53 30.49 6.46
CA GLN A 160 3.48 31.25 7.14
C GLN A 160 2.49 30.28 7.81
N VAL A 161 2.54 30.24 9.14
CA VAL A 161 1.69 29.38 9.96
C VAL A 161 0.47 30.16 10.41
N GLY A 162 -0.72 29.63 10.16
CA GLY A 162 -1.96 30.33 10.43
C GLY A 162 -3.18 29.43 10.25
N TYR A 163 -4.34 30.04 10.33
CA TYR A 163 -5.60 29.35 10.10
C TYR A 163 -6.06 29.49 8.64
N PRO A 164 -6.78 28.50 8.10
CA PRO A 164 -7.07 28.43 6.66
C PRO A 164 -8.01 29.53 6.13
N TRP A 165 -8.60 30.38 6.99
CA TRP A 165 -9.35 31.57 6.56
C TRP A 165 -8.45 32.77 6.22
N ASP A 166 -7.18 32.73 6.61
CA ASP A 166 -6.16 33.68 6.16
C ASP A 166 -5.47 33.14 4.91
N LEU A 167 -5.62 33.85 3.79
CA LEU A 167 -5.09 33.47 2.48
C LEU A 167 -3.56 33.42 2.42
N SER A 168 -2.87 34.06 3.37
CA SER A 168 -1.41 34.02 3.48
C SER A 168 -0.90 32.69 4.08
N THR A 169 -1.76 31.95 4.78
CA THR A 169 -1.40 30.70 5.46
C THR A 169 -0.90 29.64 4.48
N GLN A 170 0.30 29.13 4.76
CA GLN A 170 0.91 28.00 4.05
C GLN A 170 0.87 26.69 4.86
N MET A 171 0.88 26.80 6.19
CA MET A 171 0.73 25.66 7.10
C MET A 171 -0.41 25.92 8.09
N GLY A 172 -1.45 25.07 8.02
CA GLY A 172 -2.61 25.12 8.89
C GLY A 172 -2.37 24.57 10.31
N PRO A 173 -3.41 24.53 11.16
CA PRO A 173 -3.32 23.91 12.48
C PRO A 173 -3.34 22.38 12.42
N VAL A 174 -2.94 21.73 13.52
CA VAL A 174 -3.31 20.34 13.78
C VAL A 174 -4.80 20.23 14.14
N ILE A 175 -5.41 19.08 13.85
CA ILE A 175 -6.88 18.91 13.93
C ILE A 175 -7.42 19.05 15.37
N SER A 176 -6.66 18.58 16.34
CA SER A 176 -6.91 18.64 17.79
C SER A 176 -5.62 19.01 18.52
N PRO A 177 -5.70 19.52 19.77
CA PRO A 177 -4.51 19.73 20.59
C PRO A 177 -3.66 18.44 20.63
N PRO A 178 -2.33 18.53 20.42
CA PRO A 178 -1.47 17.37 20.47
C PRO A 178 -1.53 16.61 21.79
N GLU A 179 -1.66 15.30 21.70
CA GLU A 179 -1.58 14.37 22.82
C GLU A 179 -0.71 13.17 22.44
N GLY A 180 -0.38 12.33 23.43
CA GLY A 180 0.31 11.05 23.24
C GLY A 180 1.57 11.18 22.36
N LYS A 181 1.61 10.40 21.27
CA LYS A 181 2.76 10.39 20.36
C LYS A 181 3.05 11.77 19.78
N LEU A 182 2.05 12.50 19.27
CA LEU A 182 2.29 13.78 18.60
C LEU A 182 2.87 14.83 19.57
N LEU A 183 2.31 14.94 20.78
CA LEU A 183 2.84 15.85 21.79
C LEU A 183 4.30 15.51 22.11
N ARG A 184 4.60 14.23 22.34
CA ARG A 184 5.97 13.75 22.55
C ARG A 184 6.89 14.12 21.37
N GLY A 185 6.41 13.96 20.14
CA GLY A 185 7.11 14.36 18.93
C GLY A 185 7.36 15.86 18.81
N LEU A 186 6.51 16.71 19.39
CA LEU A 186 6.66 18.16 19.36
C LEU A 186 7.57 18.68 20.49
N THR A 187 7.65 17.98 21.62
CA THR A 187 8.30 18.51 22.83
C THR A 187 9.60 17.81 23.22
N THR A 188 9.81 16.56 22.79
CA THR A 188 10.86 15.71 23.39
C THR A 188 11.77 15.11 22.32
N LEU A 189 13.08 15.31 22.47
CA LEU A 189 14.11 14.74 21.60
C LEU A 189 14.53 13.33 22.01
N GLY A 190 14.94 12.51 21.04
CA GLY A 190 15.63 11.24 21.32
C GLY A 190 17.08 11.47 21.72
N GLU A 191 17.73 10.40 22.19
CA GLU A 191 19.15 10.47 22.58
C GLU A 191 20.05 10.86 21.39
N GLY A 192 20.88 11.90 21.58
CA GLY A 192 21.76 12.43 20.55
C GLY A 192 21.07 13.32 19.50
N GLU A 193 19.73 13.44 19.55
CA GLU A 193 19.00 14.36 18.68
C GLU A 193 19.07 15.80 19.21
N THR A 194 19.06 16.78 18.30
CA THR A 194 18.96 18.21 18.62
C THR A 194 17.89 18.89 17.77
N TRP A 195 17.33 20.00 18.26
CA TRP A 195 16.43 20.84 17.47
C TRP A 195 17.25 21.81 16.61
N LEU A 196 17.13 21.71 15.28
CA LEU A 196 17.50 22.78 14.36
C LEU A 196 16.44 23.88 14.31
N LEU A 197 15.20 23.49 14.55
CA LEU A 197 14.07 24.39 14.81
C LEU A 197 13.14 23.71 15.81
N THR A 198 12.96 24.36 16.96
CA THR A 198 12.07 23.87 18.01
C THR A 198 10.62 24.23 17.66
N PRO A 199 9.68 23.26 17.62
CA PRO A 199 8.26 23.55 17.52
C PRO A 199 7.79 24.45 18.67
N GLN A 200 6.89 25.39 18.38
CA GLN A 200 6.29 26.26 19.36
C GLN A 200 4.77 26.25 19.17
N ARG A 201 4.05 26.19 20.30
CA ARG A 201 2.61 26.47 20.32
C ARG A 201 2.41 27.97 20.09
N LEU A 202 1.62 28.33 19.08
CA LEU A 202 1.50 29.70 18.59
C LEU A 202 0.26 30.43 19.12
N ASP A 203 -0.69 29.72 19.73
CA ASP A 203 -1.89 30.30 20.32
C ASP A 203 -2.40 29.50 21.53
N ASP A 204 -3.49 29.98 22.13
CA ASP A 204 -4.13 29.35 23.29
C ASP A 204 -5.06 28.19 22.93
N SER A 205 -5.37 27.99 21.64
CA SER A 205 -6.17 26.85 21.18
C SER A 205 -5.43 25.52 21.38
N GLY A 206 -4.10 25.57 21.42
CA GLY A 206 -3.22 24.41 21.44
C GLY A 206 -3.09 23.68 20.11
N LYS A 207 -3.75 24.16 19.05
CA LYS A 207 -3.77 23.52 17.72
C LYS A 207 -2.78 24.14 16.74
N LEU A 208 -2.41 25.40 16.94
CA LEU A 208 -1.48 26.07 16.04
C LEU A 208 -0.04 25.86 16.54
N TRP A 209 0.78 25.19 15.72
CA TRP A 209 2.17 24.86 16.05
C TRP A 209 3.10 25.27 14.92
N SER A 210 4.26 25.84 15.24
CA SER A 210 5.31 26.05 14.25
C SER A 210 5.98 24.72 13.83
N PRO A 211 6.66 24.68 12.67
CA PRO A 211 7.40 23.50 12.23
C PRO A 211 8.52 23.10 13.19
N GLY A 212 8.77 21.80 13.31
CA GLY A 212 9.93 21.22 14.00
C GLY A 212 10.92 20.58 13.04
N VAL A 213 12.22 20.78 13.28
CA VAL A 213 13.28 20.08 12.54
C VAL A 213 14.27 19.48 13.53
N ARG A 214 14.35 18.15 13.53
CA ARG A 214 15.31 17.36 14.32
C ARG A 214 16.55 17.05 13.49
N GLN A 215 17.72 17.17 14.11
CA GLN A 215 18.98 16.68 13.57
C GLN A 215 19.52 15.55 14.43
N GLY A 216 20.22 14.60 13.80
CA GLY A 216 20.86 13.49 14.51
C GLY A 216 19.92 12.31 14.75
N VAL A 217 18.82 12.21 13.99
CA VAL A 217 17.93 11.03 14.07
C VAL A 217 18.72 9.81 13.63
N ARG A 218 18.92 8.86 14.55
CA ARG A 218 19.70 7.63 14.30
C ARG A 218 18.82 6.52 13.73
N ARG A 219 19.40 5.68 12.88
CA ARG A 219 18.78 4.42 12.44
C ARG A 219 18.36 3.61 13.66
N GLY A 220 17.12 3.14 13.66
CA GLY A 220 16.51 2.40 14.77
C GLY A 220 16.00 3.24 15.94
N SER A 221 16.20 4.57 15.96
CA SER A 221 15.64 5.41 17.04
C SER A 221 14.11 5.43 17.03
N GLU A 222 13.50 5.90 18.13
CA GLU A 222 12.04 6.06 18.18
C GLU A 222 11.55 6.99 17.06
N TYR A 223 12.22 8.10 16.80
CA TYR A 223 11.79 9.01 15.73
C TYR A 223 11.90 8.38 14.35
N HIS A 224 12.89 7.49 14.12
CA HIS A 224 12.98 6.73 12.88
C HIS A 224 11.79 5.77 12.68
N ARG A 225 11.29 5.15 13.76
CA ARG A 225 10.28 4.08 13.70
C ARG A 225 8.83 4.56 13.91
N THR A 226 8.63 5.69 14.58
CA THR A 226 7.29 6.16 14.98
C THR A 226 6.78 7.25 14.06
N GLU A 227 5.58 7.08 13.51
CA GLU A 227 4.87 8.14 12.81
C GLU A 227 4.10 9.03 13.81
N TYR A 228 4.47 10.31 13.84
CA TYR A 228 3.88 11.31 14.75
C TYR A 228 2.68 12.06 14.19
N PHE A 229 2.48 12.05 12.87
CA PHE A 229 1.34 12.68 12.18
C PHE A 229 1.18 14.18 12.48
N GLY A 230 2.29 14.93 12.40
CA GLY A 230 2.32 16.36 12.67
C GLY A 230 3.53 17.06 12.05
N PRO A 231 3.73 18.37 12.34
CA PRO A 231 4.65 19.22 11.59
C PRO A 231 6.10 19.06 12.08
N ILE A 232 6.65 17.85 11.97
CA ILE A 232 8.00 17.51 12.44
C ILE A 232 8.75 16.78 11.31
N LEU A 233 9.94 17.27 10.99
CA LEU A 233 10.89 16.62 10.07
C LEU A 233 12.10 16.10 10.85
N GLY A 234 12.52 14.87 10.60
CA GLY A 234 13.78 14.33 11.10
C GLY A 234 14.83 14.21 10.01
N ILE A 235 16.05 14.69 10.29
CA ILE A 235 17.19 14.57 9.40
C ILE A 235 18.05 13.38 9.86
N MET A 236 18.24 12.44 8.94
CA MET A 236 19.14 11.31 9.05
C MET A 236 20.29 11.45 8.05
N ALA A 237 21.42 10.82 8.34
CA ALA A 237 22.56 10.71 7.43
C ALA A 237 22.81 9.25 7.07
N ALA A 238 23.30 9.02 5.86
CA ALA A 238 23.75 7.73 5.37
C ALA A 238 25.06 7.92 4.59
N GLU A 239 25.98 6.97 4.67
CA GLU A 239 27.25 7.01 3.95
C GLU A 239 27.07 6.72 2.45
N SER A 240 26.05 5.92 2.10
CA SER A 240 25.78 5.49 0.73
C SER A 240 24.28 5.46 0.42
N LEU A 241 23.93 5.40 -0.87
CA LEU A 241 22.55 5.23 -1.30
C LEU A 241 21.98 3.87 -0.84
N GLN A 242 22.81 2.83 -0.85
CA GLN A 242 22.47 1.49 -0.39
C GLN A 242 22.05 1.52 1.09
N GLU A 243 22.83 2.20 1.93
CA GLU A 243 22.49 2.38 3.34
C GLU A 243 21.22 3.22 3.50
N ALA A 244 21.07 4.30 2.74
CA ALA A 244 19.87 5.13 2.78
C ALA A 244 18.60 4.35 2.44
N VAL A 245 18.65 3.51 1.40
CA VAL A 245 17.55 2.60 1.04
C VAL A 245 17.28 1.60 2.16
N ALA A 246 18.33 1.04 2.78
CA ALA A 246 18.16 0.12 3.90
C ALA A 246 17.50 0.79 5.12
N ILE A 247 17.88 2.03 5.45
CA ILE A 247 17.25 2.83 6.50
C ILE A 247 15.76 3.02 6.20
N VAL A 248 15.41 3.45 4.99
CA VAL A 248 14.00 3.70 4.63
C VAL A 248 13.20 2.40 4.60
N ASN A 249 13.77 1.31 4.09
CA ASN A 249 13.09 0.02 4.02
C ASN A 249 12.92 -0.66 5.38
N GLU A 250 13.70 -0.25 6.38
CA GLU A 250 13.63 -0.85 7.70
C GLU A 250 12.35 -0.52 8.44
N VAL A 251 11.72 0.63 8.17
CA VAL A 251 10.47 1.00 8.85
C VAL A 251 9.34 0.02 8.52
N ASP A 252 8.41 -0.16 9.45
CA ASP A 252 7.29 -1.11 9.33
C ASP A 252 6.29 -0.74 8.21
N TYR A 253 6.41 0.47 7.69
CA TYR A 253 5.53 1.06 6.69
C TYR A 253 6.17 1.08 5.29
N GLY A 254 5.34 1.20 4.26
CA GLY A 254 5.76 1.19 2.87
C GLY A 254 4.81 1.99 1.99
N LEU A 255 4.43 3.20 2.40
CA LEU A 255 3.43 4.01 1.69
C LEU A 255 4.03 4.85 0.57
N THR A 256 4.76 5.90 0.92
CA THR A 256 5.43 6.79 -0.06
C THR A 256 6.93 6.88 0.21
N SER A 257 7.73 7.03 -0.85
CA SER A 257 9.15 7.35 -0.72
C SER A 257 9.61 8.21 -1.90
N GLY A 258 10.59 9.06 -1.64
CA GLY A 258 11.16 9.97 -2.63
C GLY A 258 12.66 9.82 -2.80
N LEU A 259 13.16 10.08 -4.00
CA LEU A 259 14.58 10.25 -4.30
C LEU A 259 14.79 11.59 -5.02
N HIS A 260 15.71 12.39 -4.53
CA HIS A 260 16.33 13.46 -5.31
C HIS A 260 17.73 13.02 -5.74
N SER A 261 17.89 12.83 -7.06
CA SER A 261 19.14 12.51 -7.74
C SER A 261 19.00 12.79 -9.23
N LEU A 262 20.05 13.33 -9.85
CA LEU A 262 20.17 13.47 -11.30
C LEU A 262 21.03 12.35 -11.93
N ASN A 263 21.43 11.34 -11.16
CA ASN A 263 22.18 10.20 -11.65
C ASN A 263 21.23 9.03 -12.02
N PRO A 264 21.17 8.60 -13.30
CA PRO A 264 20.32 7.48 -13.73
C PRO A 264 20.59 6.16 -13.00
N GLU A 265 21.85 5.87 -12.65
CA GLU A 265 22.22 4.63 -11.97
C GLU A 265 21.66 4.61 -10.53
N GLU A 266 21.72 5.75 -9.84
CA GLU A 266 21.11 5.91 -8.51
C GLU A 266 19.58 5.78 -8.57
N ILE A 267 18.96 6.37 -9.60
CA ILE A 267 17.51 6.26 -9.81
C ILE A 267 17.13 4.79 -10.06
N GLY A 268 17.83 4.10 -10.96
CA GLY A 268 17.55 2.70 -11.27
C GLY A 268 17.73 1.77 -10.06
N TYR A 269 18.83 1.93 -9.32
CA TYR A 269 19.05 1.20 -8.08
C TYR A 269 17.93 1.45 -7.06
N TRP A 270 17.58 2.72 -6.83
CA TRP A 270 16.54 3.07 -5.87
C TRP A 270 15.16 2.53 -6.27
N LEU A 271 14.76 2.66 -7.54
CA LEU A 271 13.49 2.15 -8.05
C LEU A 271 13.35 0.63 -7.87
N GLU A 272 14.44 -0.11 -7.97
CA GLU A 272 14.43 -1.57 -7.84
C GLU A 272 14.44 -2.04 -6.38
N GLN A 273 15.07 -1.27 -5.48
CA GLN A 273 15.34 -1.69 -4.12
C GLN A 273 14.41 -1.09 -3.06
N ILE A 274 13.72 0.02 -3.36
CA ILE A 274 12.86 0.68 -2.36
C ILE A 274 11.52 -0.07 -2.19
N HIS A 275 11.10 -0.26 -0.93
CA HIS A 275 9.90 -0.98 -0.56
C HIS A 275 8.76 -0.03 -0.16
N ALA A 276 8.18 0.64 -1.16
CA ALA A 276 7.00 1.48 -0.97
C ALA A 276 6.04 1.40 -2.17
N GLY A 277 4.76 1.62 -1.93
CA GLY A 277 3.74 1.56 -2.97
C GLY A 277 3.75 2.77 -3.93
N ASN A 278 4.15 3.96 -3.46
CA ASN A 278 4.17 5.18 -4.27
C ASN A 278 5.57 5.81 -4.24
N LEU A 279 6.23 5.82 -5.40
CA LEU A 279 7.60 6.27 -5.58
C LEU A 279 7.64 7.59 -6.35
N TYR A 280 8.48 8.51 -5.91
CA TYR A 280 8.59 9.84 -6.50
C TYR A 280 10.05 10.22 -6.73
N VAL A 281 10.40 10.66 -7.93
CA VAL A 281 11.78 11.02 -8.28
C VAL A 281 11.85 12.49 -8.70
N ASN A 282 12.72 13.25 -8.03
CA ASN A 282 12.94 14.68 -8.23
C ASN A 282 11.66 15.52 -8.11
N ARG A 283 10.85 15.21 -7.09
CA ARG A 283 9.61 15.91 -6.74
C ARG A 283 9.17 15.55 -5.31
N GLY A 284 8.22 16.30 -4.76
CA GLY A 284 7.56 15.96 -3.50
C GLY A 284 6.78 14.64 -3.54
N ILE A 285 6.58 14.03 -2.36
CA ILE A 285 6.00 12.68 -2.19
C ILE A 285 4.51 12.68 -1.80
N THR A 286 3.87 13.86 -1.82
CA THR A 286 2.46 14.03 -1.44
C THR A 286 1.65 14.60 -2.60
N GLY A 287 0.31 14.53 -2.50
CA GLY A 287 -0.58 15.08 -3.51
C GLY A 287 -0.77 14.16 -4.71
N ALA A 288 -0.80 12.85 -4.46
CA ALA A 288 -1.15 11.85 -5.47
C ALA A 288 -2.47 12.21 -6.17
N ILE A 289 -2.46 12.18 -7.49
CA ILE A 289 -3.59 12.48 -8.36
C ILE A 289 -4.17 11.15 -8.86
N VAL A 290 -5.49 10.99 -8.77
CA VAL A 290 -6.24 9.82 -9.25
C VAL A 290 -5.79 9.46 -10.67
N ARG A 291 -5.63 8.16 -10.94
CA ARG A 291 -5.06 7.57 -12.15
C ARG A 291 -3.59 7.89 -12.39
N ARG A 292 -3.10 9.12 -12.17
CA ARG A 292 -1.68 9.44 -12.41
C ARG A 292 -0.76 8.72 -11.43
N GLN A 293 -1.08 8.80 -10.14
CA GLN A 293 -0.37 8.07 -9.09
C GLN A 293 -1.41 7.33 -8.24
N PRO A 294 -1.95 6.18 -8.70
CA PRO A 294 -2.80 5.34 -7.87
C PRO A 294 -2.17 5.16 -6.49
N PHE A 295 -2.96 5.37 -5.45
CA PHE A 295 -2.43 5.57 -4.10
C PHE A 295 -2.72 4.36 -3.21
N GLY A 296 -1.66 3.86 -2.56
CA GLY A 296 -1.76 2.78 -1.58
C GLY A 296 -0.39 2.23 -1.22
N GLY A 297 -0.26 1.68 -0.02
CA GLY A 297 1.04 1.26 0.52
C GLY A 297 1.29 -0.25 0.51
N TRP A 298 2.46 -0.63 0.99
CA TRP A 298 2.83 -2.00 1.33
C TRP A 298 3.09 -2.11 2.84
N LYS A 299 3.35 -3.34 3.31
CA LYS A 299 3.58 -3.63 4.73
C LYS A 299 2.43 -3.11 5.60
N LYS A 300 2.70 -2.53 6.78
CA LYS A 300 1.67 -1.96 7.67
C LYS A 300 0.97 -0.71 7.13
N SER A 301 1.27 -0.26 5.91
CA SER A 301 0.52 0.82 5.26
C SER A 301 -0.72 0.34 4.49
N ALA A 302 -0.90 -0.97 4.35
CA ALA A 302 -2.10 -1.54 3.75
C ALA A 302 -2.56 -2.81 4.48
N VAL A 303 -3.86 -3.03 4.53
CA VAL A 303 -4.49 -4.26 5.04
C VAL A 303 -5.40 -4.83 3.96
N GLY A 304 -5.34 -6.15 3.75
CA GLY A 304 -6.14 -6.85 2.76
C GLY A 304 -5.45 -6.93 1.40
N ALA A 305 -6.23 -6.84 0.31
CA ALA A 305 -5.73 -7.11 -1.04
C ALA A 305 -4.71 -6.05 -1.55
N GLY A 306 -4.74 -4.83 -1.01
CA GLY A 306 -3.75 -3.79 -1.31
C GLY A 306 -3.85 -3.19 -2.71
N ALA A 307 -5.01 -3.30 -3.38
CA ALA A 307 -5.28 -2.56 -4.61
C ALA A 307 -5.36 -1.05 -4.32
N LYS A 308 -4.74 -0.24 -5.17
CA LYS A 308 -4.58 1.20 -4.94
C LYS A 308 -5.85 1.98 -5.23
N ALA A 309 -6.21 2.88 -4.31
CA ALA A 309 -7.28 3.84 -4.52
C ALA A 309 -6.97 4.72 -5.76
N GLY A 310 -7.98 4.91 -6.62
CA GLY A 310 -7.82 5.61 -7.89
C GLY A 310 -6.99 4.85 -8.95
N GLY A 311 -6.70 3.57 -8.71
CA GLY A 311 -6.07 2.66 -9.66
C GLY A 311 -7.08 1.77 -10.40
N PRO A 312 -6.61 0.99 -11.39
CA PRO A 312 -7.48 0.20 -12.26
C PRO A 312 -8.13 -1.00 -11.55
N ASN A 313 -7.58 -1.45 -10.41
CA ASN A 313 -8.02 -2.66 -9.71
C ASN A 313 -8.83 -2.40 -8.44
N TYR A 314 -9.05 -1.15 -8.04
CA TYR A 314 -9.67 -0.85 -6.75
C TYR A 314 -11.07 -1.51 -6.61
N LEU A 315 -11.83 -1.56 -7.70
CA LEU A 315 -13.16 -2.18 -7.72
C LEU A 315 -13.14 -3.71 -7.74
N VAL A 316 -12.03 -4.34 -8.16
CA VAL A 316 -11.89 -5.81 -8.21
C VAL A 316 -12.05 -6.41 -6.82
N GLY A 317 -11.53 -5.71 -5.81
CA GLY A 317 -11.66 -6.06 -4.40
C GLY A 317 -12.97 -5.62 -3.76
N MET A 318 -13.99 -5.18 -4.50
CA MET A 318 -15.30 -4.74 -3.96
C MET A 318 -16.41 -5.78 -4.08
N GLY A 319 -16.17 -6.92 -4.72
CA GLY A 319 -17.09 -8.07 -4.75
C GLY A 319 -16.40 -9.41 -4.51
N SER A 320 -17.01 -10.46 -5.04
CA SER A 320 -16.45 -11.80 -5.24
C SER A 320 -16.47 -12.16 -6.73
N TRP A 321 -15.64 -13.13 -7.11
CA TRP A 321 -15.52 -13.60 -8.48
C TRP A 321 -15.83 -15.09 -8.54
N HIS A 322 -16.51 -15.51 -9.60
CA HIS A 322 -16.79 -16.91 -9.91
C HIS A 322 -16.30 -17.17 -11.33
N ASP A 323 -15.98 -18.43 -11.63
CA ASP A 323 -15.42 -18.76 -12.93
C ASP A 323 -16.45 -18.60 -14.05
N ALA A 324 -15.97 -18.22 -15.22
CA ALA A 324 -16.77 -18.05 -16.42
C ALA A 324 -15.95 -18.45 -17.65
N PRO A 325 -16.58 -18.94 -18.73
CA PRO A 325 -15.88 -19.32 -19.95
C PRO A 325 -15.00 -18.19 -20.49
N LEU A 326 -13.73 -18.51 -20.75
CA LEU A 326 -12.79 -17.56 -21.34
C LEU A 326 -13.04 -17.40 -22.84
N PRO A 327 -12.79 -16.20 -23.41
CA PRO A 327 -12.65 -16.06 -24.84
C PRO A 327 -11.49 -16.94 -25.33
N SER A 328 -11.62 -17.53 -26.53
CA SER A 328 -10.54 -18.33 -27.11
C SER A 328 -9.31 -17.44 -27.35
N VAL A 329 -8.21 -17.73 -26.64
CA VAL A 329 -6.92 -17.04 -26.82
C VAL A 329 -6.01 -17.93 -27.66
N PRO A 330 -5.61 -17.50 -28.87
CA PRO A 330 -4.63 -18.24 -29.66
C PRO A 330 -3.25 -18.16 -28.99
N GLY A 331 -2.63 -19.32 -28.72
CA GLY A 331 -1.27 -19.37 -28.20
C GLY A 331 -0.93 -20.75 -27.67
N ALA A 332 0.29 -21.22 -27.95
CA ALA A 332 0.78 -22.45 -27.35
C ALA A 332 1.27 -22.17 -25.92
N VAL A 333 0.76 -22.91 -24.95
CA VAL A 333 1.34 -22.97 -23.60
C VAL A 333 2.70 -23.65 -23.72
N THR A 334 3.77 -23.00 -23.25
CA THR A 334 5.15 -23.50 -23.36
C THR A 334 5.89 -23.45 -22.03
N GLY A 335 7.04 -24.11 -21.93
CA GLY A 335 7.91 -24.05 -20.76
C GLY A 335 7.29 -24.69 -19.50
N LEU A 336 7.44 -24.02 -18.36
CA LEU A 336 6.94 -24.51 -17.07
C LEU A 336 5.40 -24.68 -17.04
N PRO A 337 4.58 -23.72 -17.53
CA PRO A 337 3.14 -23.93 -17.70
C PRO A 337 2.77 -25.20 -18.47
N ALA A 338 3.50 -25.55 -19.55
CA ALA A 338 3.24 -26.77 -20.30
C ALA A 338 3.52 -28.03 -19.48
N ARG A 339 4.61 -28.04 -18.70
CA ARG A 339 4.93 -29.15 -17.77
C ARG A 339 3.88 -29.30 -16.68
N ILE A 340 3.31 -28.20 -16.19
CA ILE A 340 2.19 -28.23 -15.22
C ILE A 340 0.94 -28.83 -15.88
N LEU A 341 0.67 -28.47 -17.13
CA LEU A 341 -0.47 -28.99 -17.90
C LEU A 341 -0.34 -30.50 -18.18
N GLU A 342 0.86 -30.97 -18.57
CA GLU A 342 1.17 -32.38 -18.80
C GLU A 342 1.03 -33.25 -17.54
N ALA A 343 1.15 -32.64 -16.35
CA ALA A 343 0.99 -33.33 -15.08
C ALA A 343 -0.48 -33.59 -14.70
N MET A 344 -1.46 -33.13 -15.50
CA MET A 344 -2.89 -33.32 -15.26
C MET A 344 -3.42 -34.55 -15.99
N ASP A 345 -4.04 -35.48 -15.25
CA ASP A 345 -4.54 -36.75 -15.81
C ASP A 345 -5.91 -36.62 -16.48
N ALA A 346 -6.81 -35.78 -15.94
CA ALA A 346 -8.18 -35.62 -16.43
C ALA A 346 -8.28 -34.62 -17.60
N GLU A 347 -8.84 -35.06 -18.73
CA GLU A 347 -8.93 -34.26 -19.97
C GLU A 347 -9.71 -32.95 -19.79
N GLU A 348 -10.83 -32.99 -19.07
CA GLU A 348 -11.66 -31.80 -18.82
C GLU A 348 -10.91 -30.75 -17.99
N HIS A 349 -10.24 -31.17 -16.91
CA HIS A 349 -9.41 -30.29 -16.10
C HIS A 349 -8.21 -29.75 -16.87
N ARG A 350 -7.65 -30.55 -17.79
CA ARG A 350 -6.55 -30.14 -18.66
C ARG A 350 -7.01 -29.05 -19.63
N ALA A 351 -8.18 -29.18 -20.25
CA ALA A 351 -8.72 -28.16 -21.17
C ALA A 351 -8.98 -26.82 -20.45
N TRP A 352 -9.60 -26.87 -19.27
CA TRP A 352 -9.82 -25.68 -18.43
C TRP A 352 -8.50 -25.00 -18.04
N LEU A 353 -7.54 -25.79 -17.54
CA LEU A 353 -6.23 -25.28 -17.13
C LEU A 353 -5.46 -24.70 -18.32
N ALA A 354 -5.49 -25.34 -19.49
CA ALA A 354 -4.84 -24.82 -20.69
C ALA A 354 -5.38 -23.43 -21.08
N GLY A 355 -6.71 -23.24 -21.00
CA GLY A 355 -7.33 -21.94 -21.22
C GLY A 355 -6.84 -20.88 -20.23
N ALA A 356 -6.79 -21.21 -18.94
CA ALA A 356 -6.28 -20.32 -17.90
C ALA A 356 -4.81 -19.93 -18.14
N LEU A 357 -3.94 -20.90 -18.46
CA LEU A 357 -2.51 -20.66 -18.69
C LEU A 357 -2.26 -19.79 -19.93
N SER A 358 -3.05 -19.95 -20.99
CA SER A 358 -2.99 -19.09 -22.17
C SER A 358 -3.46 -17.66 -21.88
N ASP A 359 -4.51 -17.51 -21.06
CA ASP A 359 -4.99 -16.19 -20.63
C ASP A 359 -3.98 -15.48 -19.73
N ASP A 360 -3.38 -16.20 -18.78
CA ASP A 360 -2.30 -15.71 -17.91
C ASP A 360 -1.11 -15.20 -18.74
N ALA A 361 -0.65 -15.97 -19.73
CA ALA A 361 0.45 -15.58 -20.60
C ALA A 361 0.14 -14.30 -21.40
N ARG A 362 -1.08 -14.19 -21.94
CA ARG A 362 -1.53 -12.99 -22.65
C ARG A 362 -1.58 -11.78 -21.72
N LEU A 363 -2.22 -11.90 -20.56
CA LEU A 363 -2.33 -10.81 -19.61
C LEU A 363 -0.99 -10.41 -19.00
N TRP A 364 -0.04 -11.33 -18.88
CA TRP A 364 1.32 -10.99 -18.50
C TRP A 364 2.00 -10.13 -19.57
N ALA A 365 1.86 -10.50 -20.85
CA ALA A 365 2.44 -9.74 -21.96
C ALA A 365 1.78 -8.36 -22.17
N GLU A 366 0.49 -8.21 -21.82
CA GLU A 366 -0.29 -7.01 -22.12
C GLU A 366 -0.51 -6.08 -20.92
N GLU A 367 -0.57 -6.62 -19.69
CA GLU A 367 -1.00 -5.89 -18.49
C GLU A 367 -0.01 -6.02 -17.33
N PHE A 368 0.19 -7.22 -16.80
CA PHE A 368 0.86 -7.41 -15.50
C PHE A 368 2.39 -7.39 -15.59
N GLY A 369 2.95 -7.87 -16.71
CA GLY A 369 4.39 -7.87 -16.95
C GLY A 369 4.93 -6.59 -17.60
N VAL A 370 4.09 -5.55 -17.74
CA VAL A 370 4.43 -4.30 -18.44
C VAL A 370 4.27 -3.09 -17.52
N ALA A 371 5.30 -2.26 -17.46
CA ALA A 371 5.23 -0.94 -16.83
C ALA A 371 4.59 0.07 -17.81
N LYS A 372 3.54 0.78 -17.39
CA LYS A 372 2.75 1.65 -18.27
C LYS A 372 2.76 3.09 -17.77
N ASP A 373 3.14 4.04 -18.62
CA ASP A 373 2.81 5.45 -18.34
C ASP A 373 1.32 5.68 -18.58
N VAL A 374 0.55 5.81 -17.50
CA VAL A 374 -0.91 5.88 -17.54
C VAL A 374 -1.44 7.28 -17.85
N SER A 375 -0.55 8.28 -17.95
CA SER A 375 -0.89 9.69 -18.13
C SER A 375 -0.31 10.32 -19.41
N GLY A 376 0.88 9.90 -19.85
CA GLY A 376 1.52 10.42 -21.06
C GLY A 376 1.82 11.92 -21.02
N LEU A 377 2.15 12.46 -19.84
CA LEU A 377 2.42 13.89 -19.69
C LEU A 377 3.85 14.21 -20.09
N PHE A 378 4.04 15.33 -20.80
CA PHE A 378 5.36 15.79 -21.21
C PHE A 378 6.30 16.10 -20.03
N ALA A 379 5.77 16.71 -18.98
CA ALA A 379 6.56 17.21 -17.84
C ALA A 379 6.81 16.17 -16.76
N GLU A 380 6.10 15.04 -16.80
CA GLU A 380 6.05 14.08 -15.69
C GLU A 380 5.65 12.69 -16.19
N ARG A 381 6.52 11.72 -15.95
CA ARG A 381 6.23 10.31 -16.24
C ARG A 381 5.50 9.70 -15.07
N ASN A 382 4.42 8.99 -15.37
CA ASN A 382 3.54 8.42 -14.37
C ASN A 382 3.32 6.95 -14.65
N VAL A 383 4.28 6.15 -14.20
CA VAL A 383 4.35 4.72 -14.49
C VAL A 383 3.57 3.95 -13.43
N PHE A 384 2.69 3.07 -13.88
CA PHE A 384 2.03 2.07 -13.07
C PHE A 384 2.59 0.69 -13.44
N ARG A 385 3.01 -0.08 -12.43
CA ARG A 385 3.61 -1.40 -12.61
C ARG A 385 3.22 -2.35 -11.49
N TYR A 386 3.50 -3.63 -11.69
CA TYR A 386 3.28 -4.68 -10.71
C TYR A 386 4.61 -5.27 -10.23
N ARG A 387 4.66 -5.69 -8.96
CA ARG A 387 5.84 -6.29 -8.33
C ARG A 387 5.44 -7.62 -7.66
N PRO A 388 6.24 -8.68 -7.76
CA PRO A 388 5.92 -9.95 -7.12
C PRO A 388 5.86 -9.81 -5.60
N VAL A 389 4.97 -10.59 -4.98
CA VAL A 389 4.90 -10.74 -3.52
C VAL A 389 4.85 -12.22 -3.15
N PRO A 390 5.56 -12.66 -2.10
CA PRO A 390 5.48 -14.03 -1.63
C PRO A 390 4.07 -14.43 -1.20
N VAL A 391 3.64 -15.64 -1.56
CA VAL A 391 2.30 -16.17 -1.23
C VAL A 391 2.39 -17.59 -0.68
N VAL A 392 1.67 -17.83 0.41
CA VAL A 392 1.41 -19.18 0.92
C VAL A 392 0.08 -19.66 0.36
N ILE A 393 0.10 -20.76 -0.40
CA ILE A 393 -1.10 -21.40 -0.92
C ILE A 393 -1.50 -22.51 0.05
N ARG A 394 -2.75 -22.54 0.51
CA ARG A 394 -3.34 -23.66 1.25
C ARG A 394 -4.37 -24.33 0.37
N TYR A 395 -4.14 -25.60 0.06
CA TYR A 395 -5.04 -26.43 -0.76
C TYR A 395 -5.72 -27.51 0.07
N ASP A 396 -7.01 -27.70 -0.19
CA ASP A 396 -7.86 -28.75 0.35
C ASP A 396 -8.68 -29.40 -0.78
N ALA A 397 -9.27 -30.57 -0.52
CA ALA A 397 -9.97 -31.37 -1.53
C ALA A 397 -11.36 -30.82 -1.92
N GLU A 398 -11.99 -29.99 -1.08
CA GLU A 398 -13.31 -29.40 -1.32
C GLU A 398 -13.23 -28.13 -2.20
N THR A 399 -12.82 -28.31 -3.45
CA THR A 399 -12.58 -27.22 -4.42
C THR A 399 -13.85 -26.66 -5.08
N SER A 400 -13.74 -25.50 -5.77
CA SER A 400 -14.87 -24.87 -6.47
C SER A 400 -15.38 -25.62 -7.70
N GLY A 401 -14.61 -26.55 -8.27
CA GLY A 401 -15.09 -27.44 -9.32
C GLY A 401 -14.02 -28.22 -10.09
N HIS A 402 -12.74 -27.85 -9.98
CA HIS A 402 -11.67 -28.44 -10.81
C HIS A 402 -10.63 -29.25 -10.03
N GLY A 403 -10.88 -29.53 -8.74
CA GLY A 403 -10.01 -30.36 -7.91
C GLY A 403 -8.57 -29.84 -7.89
N VAL A 404 -7.61 -30.75 -8.05
CA VAL A 404 -6.19 -30.40 -8.00
C VAL A 404 -5.73 -29.47 -9.14
N ALA A 405 -6.50 -29.35 -10.22
CA ALA A 405 -6.18 -28.39 -11.27
C ALA A 405 -6.29 -26.94 -10.78
N GLU A 406 -7.07 -26.66 -9.75
CA GLU A 406 -7.13 -25.34 -9.11
C GLU A 406 -5.80 -25.00 -8.42
N LEU A 407 -5.18 -25.96 -7.72
CA LEU A 407 -3.82 -25.79 -7.18
C LEU A 407 -2.80 -25.57 -8.30
N ALA A 408 -2.87 -26.39 -9.36
CA ALA A 408 -1.97 -26.27 -10.51
C ALA A 408 -2.09 -24.89 -11.18
N ARG A 409 -3.32 -24.40 -11.36
CA ARG A 409 -3.60 -23.04 -11.83
C ARG A 409 -2.93 -22.03 -10.90
N VAL A 410 -3.34 -21.99 -9.63
CA VAL A 410 -2.93 -20.94 -8.69
C VAL A 410 -1.41 -20.88 -8.57
N ALA A 411 -0.74 -22.03 -8.53
CA ALA A 411 0.71 -22.12 -8.54
C ALA A 411 1.32 -21.59 -9.86
N ALA A 412 0.74 -21.92 -11.02
CA ALA A 412 1.23 -21.43 -12.30
C ALA A 412 1.14 -19.90 -12.42
N ALA A 413 0.04 -19.28 -11.96
CA ALA A 413 -0.12 -17.84 -11.93
C ALA A 413 0.96 -17.17 -11.05
N GLY A 414 1.23 -17.73 -9.87
CA GLY A 414 2.29 -17.24 -8.98
C GLY A 414 3.70 -17.39 -9.56
N LEU A 415 3.98 -18.51 -10.23
CA LEU A 415 5.27 -18.76 -10.89
C LEU A 415 5.47 -17.82 -12.09
N LEU A 416 4.44 -17.58 -12.88
CA LEU A 416 4.48 -16.59 -13.97
C LEU A 416 4.74 -15.18 -13.42
N ALA A 417 4.12 -14.85 -12.28
CA ALA A 417 4.33 -13.57 -11.62
C ALA A 417 5.75 -13.39 -11.02
N GLY A 418 6.55 -14.46 -10.95
CA GLY A 418 7.84 -14.45 -10.26
C GLY A 418 7.71 -14.39 -8.74
N ALA A 419 6.56 -14.77 -8.19
CA ALA A 419 6.33 -14.80 -6.75
C ALA A 419 7.04 -16.00 -6.10
N ALA A 420 7.62 -15.78 -4.92
CA ALA A 420 8.08 -16.88 -4.08
C ALA A 420 6.86 -17.62 -3.50
N LEU A 421 6.73 -18.91 -3.79
CA LEU A 421 5.58 -19.70 -3.40
C LEU A 421 5.92 -20.74 -2.33
N THR A 422 4.98 -20.95 -1.43
CA THR A 422 4.96 -22.16 -0.59
C THR A 422 3.57 -22.75 -0.60
N VAL A 423 3.49 -24.07 -0.77
CA VAL A 423 2.23 -24.81 -0.82
C VAL A 423 2.11 -25.68 0.42
N SER A 424 1.02 -25.45 1.15
CA SER A 424 0.49 -26.30 2.20
C SER A 424 -0.71 -27.07 1.64
N THR A 425 -0.80 -28.37 1.89
CA THR A 425 -1.93 -29.19 1.42
C THR A 425 -2.46 -30.08 2.54
N ALA A 426 -3.80 -30.15 2.66
CA ALA A 426 -4.49 -31.06 3.56
C ALA A 426 -4.47 -32.52 3.06
N VAL A 427 -4.30 -32.71 1.75
CA VAL A 427 -4.34 -34.02 1.08
C VAL A 427 -3.08 -34.27 0.26
N ALA A 428 -2.81 -35.54 -0.07
CA ALA A 428 -1.72 -35.87 -0.99
C ALA A 428 -2.03 -35.32 -2.39
N ILE A 429 -1.08 -34.63 -3.01
CA ILE A 429 -1.19 -34.18 -4.40
C ILE A 429 -0.53 -35.19 -5.35
N PRO A 430 -0.94 -35.27 -6.63
CA PRO A 430 -0.36 -36.21 -7.59
C PRO A 430 1.16 -36.03 -7.76
N GLY A 431 1.87 -37.15 -7.81
CA GLY A 431 3.33 -37.20 -7.96
C GLY A 431 3.88 -36.36 -9.13
N PRO A 432 3.29 -36.45 -10.35
CA PRO A 432 3.72 -35.61 -11.47
C PRO A 432 3.67 -34.11 -11.17
N LEU A 433 2.55 -33.62 -10.63
CA LEU A 433 2.40 -32.20 -10.28
C LEU A 433 3.38 -31.79 -9.18
N ALA A 434 3.51 -32.60 -8.13
CA ALA A 434 4.45 -32.34 -7.04
C ALA A 434 5.89 -32.21 -7.53
N ASN A 435 6.30 -33.07 -8.48
CA ASN A 435 7.65 -33.05 -9.06
C ASN A 435 7.89 -31.79 -9.89
N VAL A 436 6.90 -31.36 -10.68
CA VAL A 436 6.99 -30.12 -11.48
C VAL A 436 7.14 -28.92 -10.55
N LEU A 437 6.30 -28.81 -9.52
CA LEU A 437 6.34 -27.70 -8.55
C LEU A 437 7.67 -27.65 -7.77
N ARG A 438 8.18 -28.80 -7.29
CA ARG A 438 9.50 -28.84 -6.64
C ARG A 438 10.64 -28.44 -7.57
N SER A 439 10.55 -28.81 -8.86
CA SER A 439 11.55 -28.40 -9.86
C SER A 439 11.53 -26.90 -10.19
N ALA A 440 10.49 -26.19 -9.73
CA ALA A 440 10.34 -24.74 -9.81
C ALA A 440 10.54 -24.07 -8.43
N ASP A 441 11.28 -24.73 -7.52
CA ASP A 441 11.61 -24.24 -6.19
C ASP A 441 10.40 -23.94 -5.27
N VAL A 442 9.24 -24.55 -5.55
CA VAL A 442 8.07 -24.45 -4.68
C VAL A 442 8.20 -25.43 -3.51
N ALA A 443 8.29 -24.89 -2.30
CA ALA A 443 8.25 -25.70 -1.09
C ALA A 443 6.84 -26.30 -0.89
N LEU A 444 6.79 -27.61 -0.69
CA LEU A 444 5.55 -28.40 -0.60
C LEU A 444 5.49 -29.14 0.74
N THR A 445 4.44 -28.91 1.51
CA THR A 445 4.22 -29.55 2.81
C THR A 445 2.81 -30.12 2.86
N VAL A 446 2.69 -31.42 3.16
CA VAL A 446 1.42 -32.04 3.54
C VAL A 446 1.29 -31.87 5.04
N GLU A 447 0.26 -31.16 5.49
CA GLU A 447 0.05 -30.87 6.91
C GLU A 447 -1.45 -30.86 7.23
N ASP A 448 -1.80 -31.42 8.38
CA ASP A 448 -3.15 -31.39 8.92
C ASP A 448 -3.55 -29.98 9.39
N ASP A 449 -4.80 -29.84 9.83
CA ASP A 449 -5.36 -28.54 10.22
C ASP A 449 -4.73 -27.98 11.51
N GLU A 450 -4.23 -28.84 12.40
CA GLU A 450 -3.55 -28.41 13.62
C GLU A 450 -2.19 -27.78 13.27
N ALA A 451 -1.40 -28.45 12.44
CA ALA A 451 -0.13 -27.95 11.93
C ALA A 451 -0.32 -26.67 11.08
N TRP A 452 -1.36 -26.63 10.23
CA TRP A 452 -1.73 -25.43 9.48
C TRP A 452 -2.07 -24.26 10.40
N THR A 453 -2.89 -24.49 11.43
CA THR A 453 -3.26 -23.47 12.43
C THR A 453 -2.01 -22.90 13.12
N ALA A 454 -1.11 -23.77 13.59
CA ALA A 454 0.15 -23.35 14.20
C ALA A 454 1.03 -22.55 13.23
N ARG A 455 1.04 -22.93 11.95
CA ARG A 455 1.77 -22.20 10.91
C ARG A 455 1.20 -20.81 10.67
N VAL A 456 -0.11 -20.67 10.56
CA VAL A 456 -0.77 -19.36 10.37
C VAL A 456 -0.50 -18.45 11.57
N ALA A 457 -0.56 -18.97 12.80
CA ALA A 457 -0.22 -18.21 14.01
C ALA A 457 1.23 -17.70 13.98
N ARG A 458 2.19 -18.53 13.51
CA ARG A 458 3.59 -18.10 13.33
C ARG A 458 3.71 -17.01 12.26
N LEU A 459 3.05 -17.17 11.11
CA LEU A 459 3.07 -16.17 10.04
C LEU A 459 2.58 -14.82 10.55
N ALA A 460 1.48 -14.80 11.30
CA ALA A 460 0.91 -13.60 11.88
C ALA A 460 1.85 -12.87 12.86
N GLY A 461 2.81 -13.58 13.48
CA GLY A 461 3.81 -13.00 14.36
C GLY A 461 5.10 -12.53 13.66
N THR A 462 5.29 -12.86 12.38
CA THR A 462 6.51 -12.51 11.62
C THR A 462 6.37 -11.27 10.73
N GLY A 463 5.14 -10.76 10.56
CA GLY A 463 4.83 -9.58 9.77
C GLY A 463 3.89 -9.88 8.58
N PRO A 464 3.77 -8.93 7.63
CA PRO A 464 2.83 -9.01 6.52
C PRO A 464 3.02 -10.27 5.66
N ALA A 465 1.95 -11.04 5.46
CA ALA A 465 1.94 -12.23 4.61
C ALA A 465 0.63 -12.37 3.83
N ARG A 466 0.72 -13.00 2.66
CA ARG A 466 -0.45 -13.35 1.83
C ARG A 466 -0.72 -14.84 1.86
N ILE A 467 -1.97 -15.20 2.07
CA ILE A 467 -2.45 -16.57 2.04
C ILE A 467 -3.52 -16.70 0.97
N ARG A 468 -3.32 -17.61 0.01
CA ARG A 468 -4.32 -18.01 -0.98
C ARG A 468 -4.93 -19.35 -0.57
N LEU A 469 -6.19 -19.32 -0.15
CA LEU A 469 -6.96 -20.50 0.27
C LEU A 469 -7.65 -21.12 -0.94
N ILE A 470 -7.62 -22.45 -1.06
CA ILE A 470 -8.33 -23.24 -2.07
C ILE A 470 -9.11 -24.31 -1.33
N GLY A 471 -10.44 -24.25 -1.39
CA GLY A 471 -11.33 -25.24 -0.77
C GLY A 471 -11.31 -25.29 0.77
N THR A 472 -10.88 -24.22 1.45
CA THR A 472 -10.75 -24.21 2.92
C THR A 472 -11.35 -22.94 3.56
N SER A 473 -11.55 -22.99 4.87
CA SER A 473 -12.30 -21.97 5.61
C SER A 473 -11.50 -20.68 5.89
N VAL A 474 -12.03 -19.55 5.41
CA VAL A 474 -11.57 -18.20 5.78
C VAL A 474 -11.66 -18.00 7.29
N ALA A 475 -12.78 -18.40 7.91
CA ALA A 475 -13.03 -18.16 9.32
C ALA A 475 -12.05 -18.93 10.21
N ALA A 476 -11.69 -20.17 9.85
CA ALA A 476 -10.68 -20.94 10.58
C ALA A 476 -9.29 -20.30 10.46
N THR A 477 -8.87 -19.94 9.24
CA THR A 477 -7.59 -19.27 8.99
C THR A 477 -7.50 -17.93 9.72
N ALA A 478 -8.56 -17.13 9.69
CA ALA A 478 -8.62 -15.84 10.37
C ALA A 478 -8.52 -15.97 11.90
N ARG A 479 -9.16 -17.01 12.50
CA ARG A 479 -9.00 -17.33 13.93
C ARG A 479 -7.58 -17.78 14.26
N ALA A 480 -6.98 -18.61 13.42
CA ALA A 480 -5.59 -19.05 13.60
C ALA A 480 -4.60 -17.88 13.56
N ALA A 481 -4.88 -16.87 12.73
CA ALA A 481 -4.10 -15.63 12.67
C ALA A 481 -4.39 -14.66 13.83
N GLY A 482 -5.32 -14.98 14.73
CA GLY A 482 -5.78 -14.06 15.79
C GLY A 482 -6.42 -12.77 15.27
N GLY A 483 -6.90 -12.77 14.02
CA GLY A 483 -7.37 -11.56 13.36
C GLY A 483 -6.26 -10.57 12.96
N SER A 484 -4.99 -10.98 12.93
CA SER A 484 -3.89 -10.06 12.58
C SER A 484 -4.12 -9.38 11.21
N PRO A 485 -4.10 -8.04 11.12
CA PRO A 485 -4.21 -7.31 9.86
C PRO A 485 -3.02 -7.54 8.91
N ASP A 486 -1.90 -8.02 9.42
CA ASP A 486 -0.74 -8.41 8.62
C ASP A 486 -1.02 -9.62 7.71
N ILE A 487 -2.07 -10.41 7.99
CA ILE A 487 -2.45 -11.55 7.15
C ILE A 487 -3.54 -11.16 6.14
N ALA A 488 -3.13 -11.05 4.88
CA ALA A 488 -4.05 -10.88 3.76
C ALA A 488 -4.52 -12.25 3.25
N VAL A 489 -5.81 -12.55 3.44
CA VAL A 489 -6.43 -13.81 3.00
C VAL A 489 -7.17 -13.60 1.69
N TYR A 490 -6.79 -14.37 0.67
CA TYR A 490 -7.47 -14.50 -0.61
C TYR A 490 -8.20 -15.84 -0.64
N ALA A 491 -9.52 -15.81 -0.76
CA ALA A 491 -10.36 -17.00 -0.63
C ALA A 491 -11.58 -17.00 -1.55
N SER A 492 -11.58 -16.14 -2.58
CA SER A 492 -12.55 -16.29 -3.68
C SER A 492 -12.34 -17.62 -4.38
N ASP A 493 -13.35 -18.11 -5.08
CA ASP A 493 -13.23 -19.31 -5.93
C ASP A 493 -12.03 -19.19 -6.89
N VAL A 494 -11.45 -20.33 -7.25
CA VAL A 494 -10.35 -20.32 -8.23
C VAL A 494 -10.98 -20.17 -9.61
N VAL A 495 -10.69 -19.04 -10.26
CA VAL A 495 -11.23 -18.72 -11.59
C VAL A 495 -10.18 -18.92 -12.66
N SER A 496 -10.55 -19.34 -13.87
CA SER A 496 -9.63 -19.47 -15.00
C SER A 496 -9.06 -18.12 -15.46
N ALA A 497 -9.79 -17.02 -15.26
CA ALA A 497 -9.38 -15.68 -15.69
C ALA A 497 -8.14 -15.17 -14.96
N GLY A 498 -7.05 -14.97 -15.70
CA GLY A 498 -5.79 -14.43 -15.16
C GLY A 498 -5.95 -13.01 -14.62
N ARG A 499 -6.95 -12.28 -15.11
CA ARG A 499 -7.24 -10.89 -14.72
C ARG A 499 -7.50 -10.74 -13.22
N VAL A 500 -8.03 -11.79 -12.61
CA VAL A 500 -8.36 -11.85 -11.18
C VAL A 500 -7.24 -12.50 -10.41
N GLU A 501 -6.76 -13.68 -10.82
CA GLU A 501 -5.85 -14.45 -9.96
C GLU A 501 -4.42 -13.91 -9.92
N LEU A 502 -3.90 -13.37 -11.02
CA LEU A 502 -2.53 -12.83 -11.02
C LEU A 502 -2.36 -11.73 -9.96
N LEU A 503 -3.43 -11.00 -9.63
CA LEU A 503 -3.42 -9.97 -8.58
C LEU A 503 -3.06 -10.51 -7.19
N THR A 504 -3.38 -11.78 -6.89
CA THR A 504 -3.02 -12.44 -5.64
C THR A 504 -1.51 -12.38 -5.40
N PHE A 505 -0.72 -12.46 -6.47
CA PHE A 505 0.73 -12.58 -6.46
C PHE A 505 1.46 -11.27 -6.73
N LEU A 506 0.71 -10.16 -6.84
CA LEU A 506 1.26 -8.87 -7.24
C LEU A 506 0.94 -7.77 -6.23
N HIS A 507 1.94 -6.93 -5.99
CA HIS A 507 1.82 -5.60 -5.44
C HIS A 507 1.73 -4.59 -6.57
N GLU A 508 0.77 -3.68 -6.50
CA GLU A 508 0.75 -2.53 -7.38
C GLU A 508 1.78 -1.49 -6.92
N GLN A 509 2.39 -0.79 -7.87
CA GLN A 509 3.32 0.31 -7.59
C GLN A 509 3.10 1.46 -8.58
N ALA A 510 3.04 2.68 -8.05
CA ALA A 510 3.06 3.89 -8.85
C ALA A 510 4.44 4.54 -8.74
N VAL A 511 5.03 4.89 -9.88
CA VAL A 511 6.32 5.55 -9.98
C VAL A 511 6.13 6.86 -10.74
N SER A 512 6.46 7.97 -10.11
CA SER A 512 6.28 9.28 -10.69
C SER A 512 7.58 10.06 -10.75
N ILE A 513 7.99 10.45 -11.96
CA ILE A 513 9.31 11.02 -12.23
C ILE A 513 9.14 12.34 -12.96
N THR A 514 9.77 13.39 -12.44
CA THR A 514 9.89 14.67 -13.16
C THR A 514 10.65 14.45 -14.47
N ALA A 515 10.00 14.74 -15.61
CA ALA A 515 10.52 14.47 -16.95
C ALA A 515 11.11 15.72 -17.61
N HIS A 516 11.48 16.72 -16.81
CA HIS A 516 12.11 17.95 -17.29
C HIS A 516 13.21 18.43 -16.36
N ARG A 517 14.10 19.28 -16.88
CA ARG A 517 15.03 20.10 -16.11
C ARG A 517 14.71 21.56 -16.40
N TYR A 518 14.09 22.23 -15.42
CA TYR A 518 13.65 23.63 -15.55
C TYR A 518 12.79 23.90 -16.81
N GLY A 519 11.86 22.99 -17.13
CA GLY A 519 10.96 23.10 -18.29
C GLY A 519 11.51 22.46 -19.58
N THR A 520 12.82 22.22 -19.68
CA THR A 520 13.41 21.49 -20.81
C THR A 520 13.21 19.99 -20.60
N PRO A 521 12.66 19.23 -21.56
CA PRO A 521 12.44 17.79 -21.40
C PRO A 521 13.74 17.05 -21.09
N ASN A 522 13.62 16.00 -20.30
CA ASN A 522 14.75 15.28 -19.73
C ASN A 522 14.57 13.76 -19.90
N HIS A 523 15.67 13.08 -20.26
CA HIS A 523 15.72 11.65 -20.59
C HIS A 523 16.47 10.80 -19.55
N LEU A 524 16.78 11.34 -18.37
CA LEU A 524 17.54 10.62 -17.32
C LEU A 524 16.90 9.30 -16.87
N SER A 525 15.59 9.14 -17.04
CA SER A 525 14.86 7.95 -16.57
C SER A 525 14.48 6.96 -17.66
N ASP A 526 14.78 7.22 -18.95
CA ASP A 526 14.30 6.41 -20.09
C ASP A 526 14.74 4.95 -19.99
N ALA A 527 15.94 4.70 -19.47
CA ALA A 527 16.54 3.38 -19.39
C ALA A 527 16.18 2.61 -18.10
N VAL A 528 15.48 3.23 -17.14
CA VAL A 528 15.28 2.68 -15.78
C VAL A 528 13.81 2.57 -15.37
N ILE A 529 12.88 2.80 -16.30
CA ILE A 529 11.43 2.73 -16.08
C ILE A 529 10.78 1.52 -16.73
#